data_AF-A0A844TF88-F1
#
_entry.id   AF-A0A844TF88-F1
#
_cell.length_a   1.000
_cell.length_b   1.000
_cell.length_c   1.000
_cell.angle_alpha   90.00
_cell.angle_beta   90.00
_cell.angle_gamma   90.00
#
_symmetry.space_group_name_H-M   'P 1'
#
loop_
_entity.id
_entity.type
_entity.pdbx_description
1 polymer ?
#
loop_
_entity_poly.entity_id
_entity_poly.type
_entity_poly.pdbx_seq_one_letter_code
_entity_poly.pdbx_strand_id
1 'polypeptide(L)' 'MGRRGKGTSETRFAAYVDGLVSVIGHADRARPLRDYCTGLLLPCERKSVEPMAAVT' A
#
# COMPACT_ATOMS: atom_id res chain seq x y z
N MET A 1 16.99 -15.67 -1.51
CA MET A 1 15.92 -14.91 -2.18
C MET A 1 16.35 -13.46 -2.37
N GLY A 2 16.25 -12.96 -3.60
CA GLY A 2 17.04 -11.86 -4.14
C GLY A 2 16.67 -10.46 -3.64
N ARG A 3 17.71 -9.65 -3.37
CA ARG A 3 17.68 -8.19 -3.22
C ARG A 3 17.44 -7.46 -4.56
N ARG A 4 16.63 -8.00 -5.47
CA ARG A 4 16.23 -7.33 -6.72
C ARG A 4 14.93 -6.58 -6.47
N GLY A 5 15.00 -5.27 -6.24
CA GLY A 5 13.82 -4.43 -6.44
C GLY A 5 13.64 -3.28 -5.46
N LYS A 6 14.26 -3.25 -4.29
CA LYS A 6 13.96 -2.22 -3.25
C LYS A 6 14.02 -0.77 -3.75
N GLY A 7 15.10 -0.38 -4.42
CA GLY A 7 15.23 0.97 -5.01
C GLY A 7 14.29 1.24 -6.19
N THR A 8 13.66 0.21 -6.76
CA THR A 8 12.69 0.36 -7.86
C THR A 8 11.25 0.26 -7.38
N SER A 9 10.97 -0.48 -6.30
CA SER A 9 9.65 -0.62 -5.71
C SER A 9 9.28 0.61 -4.89
N GLU A 10 10.23 1.17 -4.13
CA GLU A 10 10.01 2.40 -3.38
C GLU A 10 9.73 3.59 -4.30
N THR A 11 10.49 3.74 -5.39
CA THR A 11 10.24 4.77 -6.41
C THR A 11 8.88 4.61 -7.10
N ARG A 12 8.51 3.36 -7.47
CA ARG A 12 7.18 3.10 -8.07
C ARG A 12 6.05 3.38 -7.09
N PHE A 13 6.23 3.02 -5.81
CA PHE A 13 5.25 3.32 -4.77
C PHE A 13 5.09 4.82 -4.55
N ALA A 14 6.20 5.58 -4.51
CA ALA A 14 6.16 7.02 -4.40
C ALA A 14 5.41 7.67 -5.58
N ALA A 15 5.71 7.28 -6.82
CA ALA A 15 5.03 7.78 -8.01
C ALA A 15 3.52 7.45 -8.03
N TYR A 16 3.15 6.25 -7.55
CA TYR A 16 1.74 5.86 -7.43
C TYR A 16 0.99 6.73 -6.42
N VAL A 17 1.55 6.93 -5.23
CA VAL A 17 0.93 7.77 -4.19
C VAL A 17 0.83 9.23 -4.65
N ASP A 18 1.85 9.77 -5.31
CA ASP A 18 1.85 11.14 -5.84
C ASP A 18 0.71 11.37 -6.84
N GLY A 19 0.47 10.40 -7.73
CA GLY A 19 -0.68 10.43 -8.64
C GLY A 19 -2.03 10.47 -7.92
N LEU A 20 -2.18 9.73 -6.81
CA LEU A 20 -3.40 9.76 -6.00
C LEU A 20 -3.57 11.08 -5.25
N VAL A 21 -2.48 11.64 -4.69
CA VAL A 21 -2.50 12.95 -4.02
C VAL A 21 -2.94 14.05 -4.97
N SER A 22 -2.45 14.01 -6.22
CA SER A 22 -2.83 14.96 -7.27
C SER A 22 -4.35 14.98 -7.52
N VAL A 23 -4.99 13.81 -7.53
CA VAL A 23 -6.46 13.69 -7.75
C VAL A 23 -7.25 14.12 -6.51
N ILE A 24 -6.78 13.79 -5.31
CA ILE A 24 -7.47 14.15 -4.04
C ILE A 24 -7.36 15.65 -3.76
N GLY A 25 -6.36 16.33 -4.33
CA GLY A 25 -6.31 17.79 -4.46
C GLY A 25 -5.94 18.56 -3.19
N HIS A 26 -5.27 17.93 -2.23
CA HIS A 26 -4.92 18.52 -0.93
C HIS A 26 -3.54 18.04 -0.46
N ALA A 27 -2.57 18.96 -0.37
CA ALA A 27 -1.18 18.63 -0.04
C ALA A 27 -1.01 18.07 1.39
N ASP A 28 -1.86 18.51 2.33
CA ASP A 28 -1.93 18.00 3.70
C ASP A 28 -2.32 16.52 3.77
N ARG A 29 -3.01 16.00 2.75
CA ARG A 29 -3.44 14.60 2.68
C ARG A 29 -2.36 13.65 2.16
N ALA A 30 -1.23 14.16 1.68
CA ALA A 30 -0.17 13.34 1.12
C ALA A 30 0.40 12.35 2.15
N ARG A 31 0.69 12.83 3.36
CA ARG A 31 1.24 12.02 4.45
C ARG A 31 0.25 10.96 4.96
N PRO A 32 -0.99 11.30 5.36
CA PRO A 32 -1.95 10.28 5.82
C PRO A 32 -2.32 9.28 4.71
N LEU A 33 -2.37 9.69 3.44
CA LEU A 33 -2.63 8.77 2.32
C LEU A 33 -1.47 7.78 2.13
N ARG A 34 -0.22 8.27 2.16
CA ARG A 34 0.96 7.42 2.06
C ARG A 34 1.01 6.41 3.20
N ASP A 35 0.74 6.84 4.43
CA ASP A 35 0.76 5.99 5.61
C ASP A 35 -0.33 4.91 5.55
N TYR A 36 -1.53 5.27 5.08
CA TYR A 36 -2.61 4.31 4.81
C TYR A 36 -2.23 3.28 3.74
N CYS A 37 -1.76 3.73 2.56
CA CYS A 37 -1.34 2.82 1.48
C CYS A 37 -0.19 1.91 1.91
N THR A 38 0.74 2.42 2.73
CA THR A 38 1.82 1.61 3.30
C THR A 38 1.24 0.56 4.23
N GLY A 39 0.32 0.93 5.13
CA GLY A 39 -0.34 0.02 6.06
C GLY A 39 -1.10 -1.12 5.37
N LEU A 40 -1.72 -0.86 4.21
CA LEU A 40 -2.38 -1.89 3.40
C LEU A 40 -1.42 -2.94 2.81
N LEU A 41 -0.16 -2.55 2.57
CA LEU A 41 0.87 -3.42 2.01
C LEU A 41 1.66 -4.17 3.08
N LEU A 42 1.52 -3.79 4.36
CA LEU A 42 2.14 -4.50 5.45
C LEU A 42 1.43 -5.84 5.68
N PRO A 43 2.18 -6.90 6.03
CA PRO A 43 1.55 -8.14 6.46
C PRO A 43 0.65 -7.85 7.66
N CYS A 44 -0.63 -8.18 7.53
CA CYS A 44 -1.62 -8.04 8.58
C CYS A 44 -2.32 -9.38 8.75
N GLU A 45 -2.55 -9.77 10.01
CA GLU A 45 -3.37 -10.94 10.32
C GLU A 45 -4.77 -10.76 9.71
N ARG A 46 -5.32 -11.84 9.15
CA ARG A 46 -6.71 -11.81 8.66
C ARG A 46 -7.63 -11.56 9.85
N LYS A 47 -8.23 -10.37 9.91
CA LYS A 47 -9.23 -10.01 10.93
C LYS A 47 -10.58 -10.71 10.74
N SER A 48 -10.80 -11.39 9.61
CA SER A 48 -12.01 -12.17 9.37
C SER A 48 -11.90 -13.51 10.05
N VAL A 49 -12.87 -13.82 10.92
CA VAL A 49 -12.95 -15.08 11.68
C VAL A 49 -13.55 -16.20 10.84
N GLU A 50 -14.38 -15.86 9.86
CA GLU A 50 -14.98 -16.86 8.96
C GLU A 50 -14.05 -17.17 7.78
N PRO A 51 -13.91 -18.46 7.40
CA PRO A 51 -13.06 -18.84 6.29
C PRO A 51 -13.66 -18.31 4.98
N MET A 52 -13.00 -17.30 4.38
CA MET A 52 -13.34 -16.84 3.04
C MET A 52 -12.87 -17.91 2.04
N ALA A 53 -13.79 -18.83 1.75
CA ALA A 53 -13.65 -20.01 0.90
C ALA A 53 -12.49 -20.94 1.29
N ALA A 54 -12.76 -21.86 2.22
CA ALA A 54 -12.06 -23.13 2.19
C ALA A 54 -12.57 -23.90 0.95
N VAL A 55 -11.79 -23.87 -0.13
CA VAL A 55 -12.01 -24.81 -1.23
C VAL A 55 -11.61 -26.19 -0.68
N THR A 56 -12.61 -27.06 -0.50
CA THR A 56 -12.42 -28.50 -0.30
C THR A 56 -11.89 -29.15 -1.55
#